data_AF-A0A7Z7G540-F1
#
_entry.id   AF-A0A7Z7G540-F1
#
_cell.length_a   1.000
_cell.length_b   1.000
_cell.length_c   1.000
_cell.angle_alpha   90.00
_cell.angle_beta   90.00
_cell.angle_gamma   90.00
#
_symmetry.space_group_name_H-M   'P 1'
#
loop_
_entity.id
_entity.type
_entity.pdbx_description
1 polymer ?
#
loop_
_entity_poly.entity_id
_entity_poly.type
_entity_poly.pdbx_seq_one_letter_code
_entity_poly.pdbx_strand_id
1 'polypeptide(L)'
;MRSRNWIIGITGLSALLVLGMVIYRTAFGKSVGLGEMVTLGAIMMLFMSTVTWGTKADQDHVREDEELGRKITEQSSKLGYFLLTFFILIAVAIDHWMHEEPSLLLLSLLGLSMVILPFLEWIQMRKYRLSE
;
A
#
# COMPACT_ATOMS: atom_id res chain seq x y z
N MET A 1 14.17 -21.23 -6.65
CA MET A 1 12.95 -22.06 -6.86
C MET A 1 12.32 -22.65 -5.59
N ARG A 2 12.86 -23.68 -4.90
CA ARG A 2 12.14 -24.35 -3.78
C ARG A 2 11.82 -23.41 -2.61
N SER A 3 12.76 -22.61 -2.11
CA SER A 3 12.56 -21.71 -0.96
C SER A 3 11.52 -20.61 -1.18
N ARG A 4 11.48 -19.99 -2.36
CA ARG A 4 10.52 -18.91 -2.69
C ARG A 4 9.07 -19.38 -2.65
N ASN A 5 8.79 -20.54 -3.25
CA ASN A 5 7.43 -21.09 -3.27
C ASN A 5 6.94 -21.43 -1.85
N TRP A 6 7.83 -21.86 -0.96
CA TRP A 6 7.49 -22.03 0.46
C TRP A 6 7.18 -20.69 1.14
N ILE A 7 7.95 -19.63 0.87
CA ILE A 7 7.68 -18.29 1.44
C ILE A 7 6.35 -17.75 0.94
N ILE A 8 6.04 -17.88 -0.35
CA ILE A 8 4.73 -17.49 -0.93
C ILE A 8 3.60 -18.27 -0.24
N GLY A 9 3.77 -19.59 -0.07
CA GLY A 9 2.79 -20.41 0.62
C GLY A 9 2.56 -20.00 2.07
N ILE A 10 3.62 -19.73 2.82
CA ILE A 10 3.56 -19.33 4.24
C ILE A 10 2.92 -17.94 4.38
N THR A 11 3.39 -16.96 3.60
CA THR A 11 2.88 -15.59 3.66
C THR A 11 1.43 -15.50 3.18
N GLY A 12 1.08 -16.24 2.12
CA GLY A 12 -0.30 -16.34 1.63
C GLY A 12 -1.25 -16.99 2.63
N LEU A 13 -0.85 -18.13 3.22
CA LEU A 13 -1.64 -18.78 4.27
C LEU A 13 -1.80 -17.87 5.50
N SER A 14 -0.74 -17.18 5.90
CA SER A 14 -0.78 -16.22 7.01
C SER A 14 -1.74 -15.06 6.73
N ALA A 15 -1.74 -14.53 5.49
CA ALA A 15 -2.66 -13.46 5.09
C ALA A 15 -4.12 -13.93 5.19
N LEU A 16 -4.42 -15.14 4.70
CA LEU A 16 -5.76 -15.73 4.76
C LEU A 16 -6.21 -15.98 6.20
N LEU A 17 -5.33 -16.46 7.07
CA LEU A 17 -5.64 -16.70 8.48
C LEU A 17 -5.98 -15.39 9.21
N VAL A 18 -5.16 -14.35 9.04
CA VAL A 18 -5.40 -13.05 9.67
C VAL A 18 -6.66 -12.39 9.12
N LEU A 19 -6.88 -12.45 7.80
CA LEU A 19 -8.11 -11.96 7.18
C LEU A 19 -9.35 -12.70 7.72
N GLY A 20 -9.27 -14.03 7.80
CA GLY A 20 -10.34 -14.87 8.36
C GLY A 20 -10.63 -14.53 9.82
N MET A 21 -9.60 -14.27 10.63
CA MET A 21 -9.74 -13.82 12.01
C MET A 21 -10.42 -12.46 12.11
N VAL A 22 -10.06 -11.50 11.26
CA VAL A 22 -10.69 -10.16 11.21
C VAL A 22 -12.17 -10.27 10.84
N ILE A 23 -12.49 -11.04 9.81
CA ILE A 23 -13.88 -11.30 9.39
C ILE A 23 -14.67 -11.97 10.51
N TYR A 24 -14.11 -13.04 11.11
CA TYR A 24 -14.73 -13.74 12.23
C TYR A 24 -15.01 -12.79 13.40
N ARG A 25 -14.03 -11.98 13.82
CA ARG A 25 -14.25 -11.05 14.93
C ARG A 25 -15.34 -10.03 14.61
N THR A 26 -15.32 -9.47 13.40
CA THR A 26 -16.33 -8.50 12.95
C THR A 26 -17.72 -9.12 12.91
N ALA A 27 -17.87 -10.34 12.37
CA ALA A 27 -19.16 -11.02 12.26
C ALA A 27 -19.78 -11.38 13.62
N PHE A 28 -18.94 -11.63 14.63
CA PHE A 28 -19.38 -11.92 16.00
C PHE A 28 -19.38 -10.68 16.92
N GLY A 29 -19.32 -9.47 16.35
CA GLY A 29 -19.39 -8.21 17.11
C GLY A 29 -18.19 -7.94 18.01
N LYS A 30 -17.07 -8.64 17.82
CA LYS A 30 -15.82 -8.39 18.55
C LYS A 30 -15.07 -7.25 17.86
N SER A 31 -14.55 -6.32 18.65
CA SER A 31 -13.73 -5.22 18.15
C SER A 31 -12.49 -5.74 17.44
N VAL A 32 -12.21 -5.20 16.25
CA VAL A 32 -10.92 -5.35 15.57
C VAL A 32 -10.07 -4.15 15.95
N GLY A 33 -8.90 -4.41 16.53
CA GLY A 33 -7.99 -3.36 16.96
C GLY A 33 -7.04 -2.94 15.84
N LEU A 34 -6.23 -1.92 16.15
CA LEU A 34 -5.19 -1.42 15.27
C LEU A 34 -4.13 -2.49 14.98
N GLY A 35 -3.79 -3.32 15.98
CA GLY A 35 -2.78 -4.38 15.84
C GLY A 35 -3.13 -5.40 14.76
N GLU A 36 -4.38 -5.85 14.71
CA GLU A 36 -4.86 -6.80 13.70
C GLU A 36 -4.84 -6.18 12.30
N MET A 37 -5.25 -4.92 12.17
CA MET A 37 -5.23 -4.21 10.88
C MET A 37 -3.81 -3.98 10.36
N VAL A 38 -2.89 -3.55 11.24
CA VAL A 38 -1.47 -3.36 10.89
C VAL A 38 -0.84 -4.69 10.52
N THR A 39 -1.13 -5.76 11.26
CA THR A 39 -0.60 -7.10 10.97
C THR A 39 -1.11 -7.61 9.62
N LEU A 40 -2.40 -7.44 9.32
CA LEU A 40 -2.98 -7.80 8.02
C LEU A 40 -2.31 -7.02 6.88
N GLY A 41 -2.16 -5.71 7.05
CA GLY A 41 -1.48 -4.85 6.08
C GLY A 41 -0.03 -5.28 5.84
N ALA A 42 0.74 -5.52 6.90
CA ALA A 42 2.14 -5.92 6.81
C ALA A 42 2.31 -7.28 6.11
N ILE A 43 1.50 -8.28 6.47
CA ILE A 43 1.55 -9.60 5.84
C ILE A 43 1.15 -9.50 4.37
N MET A 44 0.13 -8.70 4.04
CA MET A 44 -0.29 -8.51 2.66
C MET A 44 0.79 -7.82 1.82
N MET A 45 1.46 -6.81 2.37
CA MET A 45 2.62 -6.16 1.72
C MET A 45 3.73 -7.17 1.44
N LEU A 46 4.10 -7.99 2.43
CA LEU A 46 5.12 -9.03 2.29
C LEU A 46 4.73 -10.08 1.24
N PHE A 47 3.49 -10.54 1.26
CA PHE A 47 2.98 -11.50 0.29
C PHE A 47 3.03 -10.94 -1.13
N MET A 48 2.48 -9.74 -1.36
CA MET A 48 2.47 -9.11 -2.68
C MET A 48 3.88 -8.84 -3.18
N SER A 49 4.78 -8.36 -2.32
CA SER A 49 6.19 -8.17 -2.68
C SER A 49 6.88 -9.48 -3.08
N THR A 50 6.64 -10.56 -2.34
CA THR A 50 7.26 -11.87 -2.60
C THR A 50 6.75 -12.51 -3.89
N VAL A 51 5.47 -12.30 -4.22
CA VAL A 51 4.86 -12.81 -5.45
C VAL A 51 5.27 -11.97 -6.67
N THR A 52 5.47 -10.67 -6.50
CA THR A 52 5.77 -9.75 -7.60
C THR A 52 7.22 -9.85 -8.08
N TRP A 53 8.18 -9.88 -7.15
CA TRP A 53 9.59 -9.70 -7.50
C TRP A 53 10.39 -11.01 -7.58
N GLY A 54 11.26 -11.09 -8.59
CA GLY A 54 12.28 -12.12 -8.72
C GLY A 54 13.40 -11.98 -7.68
N THR A 55 14.04 -13.10 -7.34
CA THR A 55 15.26 -13.08 -6.50
C THR A 55 16.51 -13.07 -7.37
N LYS A 56 17.66 -12.67 -6.83
CA LYS A 56 18.96 -12.74 -7.55
C LYS A 56 19.31 -14.14 -8.07
N ALA A 57 18.70 -15.18 -7.51
CA ALA A 57 18.89 -16.58 -7.88
C ALA A 57 17.90 -17.06 -8.96
N ASP A 58 16.86 -16.29 -9.28
CA ASP A 58 15.90 -16.62 -10.35
C ASP A 58 16.25 -15.79 -11.60
N GLN A 59 16.68 -16.46 -12.67
CA GLN A 59 17.05 -15.80 -13.93
C GLN A 59 15.83 -15.42 -14.79
N ASP A 60 14.67 -16.05 -14.55
CA ASP A 60 13.48 -15.88 -15.40
C ASP A 60 12.47 -14.84 -14.88
N HIS A 61 12.75 -14.17 -13.76
CA HIS A 61 11.80 -13.24 -13.14
C HIS A 61 12.36 -11.82 -13.09
N VAL A 62 11.51 -10.83 -13.34
CA VAL A 62 11.88 -9.41 -13.29
C VAL A 62 12.31 -9.07 -11.87
N ARG A 63 13.50 -8.50 -11.73
CA ARG A 63 13.98 -7.97 -10.44
C ARG A 63 13.63 -6.50 -10.31
N GLU A 64 13.38 -6.09 -9.07
CA GLU A 64 13.03 -4.70 -8.76
C GLU A 64 14.13 -3.69 -9.15
N ASP A 65 15.40 -4.12 -9.09
CA ASP A 65 16.56 -3.28 -9.40
C ASP A 65 16.94 -3.21 -10.88
N GLU A 66 16.29 -4.02 -11.73
CA GLU A 66 16.45 -3.96 -13.17
C GLU A 66 15.71 -2.76 -13.78
N GLU A 67 16.08 -2.34 -14.98
CA GLU A 67 15.45 -1.19 -15.67
C GLU A 67 13.92 -1.36 -15.78
N LEU A 68 13.47 -2.57 -16.14
CA LEU A 68 12.04 -2.88 -16.23
C LEU A 68 11.37 -2.83 -14.84
N GLY A 69 12.00 -3.37 -13.80
CA GLY A 69 11.49 -3.35 -12.43
C GLY A 69 11.37 -1.93 -11.88
N ARG A 70 12.37 -1.08 -12.15
CA ARG A 70 12.33 0.34 -11.79
C ARG A 70 11.17 1.07 -12.47
N LYS A 71 10.97 0.84 -13.77
CA LYS A 71 9.87 1.45 -14.52
C LYS A 71 8.50 1.00 -14.00
N ILE A 72 8.34 -0.28 -13.68
CA ILE A 72 7.12 -0.81 -13.05
C ILE A 72 6.89 -0.13 -11.70
N THR A 73 7.93 0.01 -10.88
CA THR A 73 7.86 0.65 -9.57
C THR A 73 7.44 2.12 -9.67
N GLU A 74 8.02 2.87 -10.60
CA GLU A 74 7.67 4.28 -10.83
C GLU A 74 6.21 4.45 -11.27
N GLN A 75 5.77 3.65 -12.25
CA GLN A 75 4.39 3.69 -12.75
C GLN A 75 3.37 3.27 -11.68
N SER A 76 3.64 2.17 -10.98
CA SER A 76 2.77 1.65 -9.94
C SER A 76 2.72 2.57 -8.72
N SER A 77 3.83 3.23 -8.35
CA SER A 77 3.85 4.23 -7.27
C SER A 77 2.95 5.42 -7.59
N LYS A 78 3.01 5.93 -8.83
CA LYS A 78 2.16 7.05 -9.26
C LYS A 78 0.68 6.65 -9.26
N LEU A 79 0.35 5.46 -9.78
CA LEU A 79 -1.01 4.94 -9.75
C LEU A 79 -1.51 4.70 -8.31
N GLY A 80 -0.66 4.10 -7.46
CA GLY A 80 -0.95 3.83 -6.06
C GLY A 80 -1.25 5.10 -5.27
N TYR A 81 -0.50 6.18 -5.52
CA TYR A 81 -0.79 7.50 -4.97
C TYR A 81 -2.19 8.00 -5.33
N PHE A 82 -2.58 7.91 -6.61
CA PHE A 82 -3.92 8.36 -7.04
C PHE A 82 -5.03 7.49 -6.45
N LEU A 83 -4.83 6.17 -6.40
CA LEU A 83 -5.78 5.24 -5.77
C LEU A 83 -5.93 5.54 -4.28
N LEU A 84 -4.83 5.76 -3.55
CA LEU A 84 -4.87 6.10 -2.13
C LEU A 84 -5.61 7.43 -1.90
N THR A 85 -5.30 8.44 -2.69
CA THR A 85 -5.98 9.75 -2.64
C THR A 85 -7.49 9.59 -2.89
N PHE A 86 -7.86 8.75 -3.87
CA PHE A 86 -9.25 8.44 -4.18
C PHE A 86 -9.97 7.70 -3.03
N PHE A 87 -9.32 6.72 -2.39
CA PHE A 87 -9.89 6.04 -1.23
C PHE A 87 -10.05 6.96 -0.02
N ILE A 88 -9.11 7.89 0.22
CA ILE A 88 -9.25 8.92 1.26
C ILE A 88 -10.44 9.83 0.95
N LEU A 89 -10.63 10.22 -0.32
CA LEU A 89 -11.79 11.02 -0.74
C LEU A 89 -13.12 10.30 -0.46
N ILE A 90 -13.20 9.00 -0.80
CA ILE A 90 -14.38 8.17 -0.48
C ILE A 90 -14.60 8.12 1.04
N ALA A 91 -13.54 7.93 1.83
CA ALA A 91 -13.65 7.90 3.28
C ALA A 91 -14.20 9.21 3.85
N VAL A 92 -13.74 10.36 3.36
CA VAL A 92 -14.29 11.69 3.72
C VAL A 92 -15.75 11.80 3.34
N ALA A 93 -16.14 11.35 2.15
CA ALA A 93 -17.53 11.41 1.68
C ALA A 93 -18.47 10.54 2.53
N ILE A 94 -18.04 9.33 2.90
CA ILE A 94 -18.79 8.44 3.81
C ILE A 94 -18.91 9.08 5.19
N ASP A 95 -17.81 9.63 5.71
CA ASP A 95 -17.79 10.26 7.04
C ASP A 95 -18.71 11.47 7.12
N HIS A 96 -18.70 12.34 6.10
CA HIS A 96 -19.61 13.47 5.99
C HIS A 96 -21.08 13.03 5.94
N TRP A 97 -21.39 11.95 5.20
CA TRP A 97 -22.76 11.40 5.18
C TRP A 97 -23.17 10.90 6.56
N MET A 98 -22.29 10.21 7.28
CA MET A 98 -22.63 9.64 8.60
C MET A 98 -22.72 10.67 9.73
N HIS A 99 -21.89 11.72 9.70
CA HIS A 99 -21.69 12.63 10.85
C HIS A 99 -22.08 14.09 10.59
N GLU A 100 -22.71 14.40 9.44
CA GLU A 100 -23.08 15.75 8.95
C GLU A 100 -21.88 16.69 8.70
N GLU A 101 -20.84 16.64 9.51
CA GLU A 101 -19.54 17.28 9.29
C GLU A 101 -18.43 16.23 9.19
N PRO A 102 -17.53 16.34 8.19
CA PRO A 102 -16.40 15.43 8.09
C PRO A 102 -15.36 15.71 9.18
N SER A 103 -14.73 14.65 9.65
CA SER A 103 -13.63 14.68 10.60
C SER A 103 -12.47 15.53 10.08
N LEU A 104 -12.02 16.46 10.93
CA LEU A 104 -10.86 17.32 10.66
C LEU A 104 -9.60 16.50 10.30
N LEU A 105 -9.45 15.31 10.89
CA LEU A 105 -8.32 14.41 10.61
C LEU A 105 -8.38 13.87 9.18
N LEU A 106 -9.56 13.40 8.73
CA LEU A 106 -9.77 12.88 7.37
C LEU A 106 -9.61 14.00 6.34
N LEU A 107 -10.15 15.19 6.62
CA LEU A 107 -9.95 16.38 5.78
C LEU A 107 -8.48 16.78 5.67
N SER A 108 -7.75 16.78 6.79
CA SER A 108 -6.32 17.09 6.81
C SER A 108 -5.50 16.07 6.01
N LEU A 109 -5.86 14.78 6.12
CA LEU A 109 -5.23 13.71 5.36
C LEU A 109 -5.50 13.82 3.85
N LEU A 110 -6.73 14.22 3.47
CA LEU A 110 -7.08 14.49 2.08
C LEU A 110 -6.30 15.71 1.53
N GLY A 111 -6.23 16.80 2.30
CA GLY A 111 -5.45 17.97 1.91
C GLY A 111 -3.96 17.64 1.74
N LEU A 112 -3.40 16.86 2.67
CA LEU A 112 -2.01 16.41 2.59
C LEU A 112 -1.78 15.51 1.39
N SER A 113 -2.68 14.54 1.14
CA SER A 113 -2.55 13.62 0.01
C SER A 113 -2.58 14.37 -1.32
N MET A 114 -3.38 15.43 -1.48
CA MET A 114 -3.41 16.24 -2.70
C MET A 114 -2.13 17.07 -2.96
N VAL A 115 -1.45 17.51 -1.90
CA VAL A 115 -0.30 18.44 -2.01
C VAL A 115 1.05 17.70 -2.07
N ILE A 116 1.13 16.48 -1.53
CA ILE A 116 2.43 15.82 -1.36
C ILE A 116 3.12 15.46 -2.68
N LEU A 117 2.39 14.97 -3.70
CA LEU A 117 3.00 14.67 -5.00
C LEU A 117 3.55 15.94 -5.70
N PRO A 118 2.76 17.02 -5.92
CA PRO A 118 3.29 18.22 -6.57
C PRO A 118 4.41 18.88 -5.75
N PHE A 119 4.36 18.78 -4.43
CA PHE A 119 5.45 19.24 -3.57
C PHE A 119 6.74 18.44 -3.77
N LEU A 120 6.67 17.11 -3.83
CA LEU A 120 7.82 16.26 -4.10
C LEU A 120 8.38 16.48 -5.52
N GLU A 121 7.51 16.62 -6.53
CA GLU A 121 7.91 16.95 -7.90
C GLU A 121 8.66 18.29 -7.95
N TRP A 122 8.18 19.30 -7.21
CA TRP A 122 8.85 20.59 -7.08
C TRP A 122 10.23 20.49 -6.42
N ILE A 123 10.37 19.73 -5.33
CA ILE A 123 11.68 19.48 -4.68
C ILE A 123 12.64 18.81 -5.67
N GLN A 124 12.19 17.77 -6.36
CA GLN A 124 13.03 16.99 -7.25
C GLN A 124 13.50 17.81 -8.45
N MET A 125 12.62 18.64 -9.03
CA MET A 125 12.98 19.57 -10.10
C MET A 125 14.09 20.54 -9.65
N ARG A 126 14.00 21.10 -8.43
CA ARG A 126 15.03 22.02 -7.92
C ARG A 126 16.38 21.33 -7.73
N LYS A 127 16.38 20.07 -7.31
CA LYS A 127 17.62 19.29 -7.17
C LYS A 127 18.36 19.15 -8.50
N TYR A 128 17.65 18.85 -9.58
CA TYR A 128 18.25 18.72 -10.91
C TYR A 128 18.74 20.06 -11.47
N ARG A 129 18.02 21.16 -11.20
CA ARG A 129 18.43 22.50 -11.67
C ARG A 129 19.65 23.08 -10.95
N LEU A 130 19.97 22.58 -9.75
CA LEU A 130 21.14 23.00 -8.97
C LEU A 130 22.39 22.15 -9.26
N SER A 131 22.25 21.07 -10.03
CA SER A 131 23.35 20.17 -10.42
C SER A 131 23.91 20.42 -11.82
N GLU A 132 23.34 21.38 -12.55
CA GLU A 132 23.91 21.98 -13.78
C GLU A 132 24.66 23.27 -13.43
#